data_AF-A0A269W862-F1
#
_entry.id   AF-A0A269W862-F1
#
_cell.length_a   1.000
_cell.length_b   1.000
_cell.length_c   1.000
_cell.angle_alpha   90.00
_cell.angle_beta   90.00
_cell.angle_gamma   90.00
#
_symmetry.space_group_name_H-M   'P 1'
#
loop_
_entity.id
_entity.type
_entity.pdbx_description
1 polymer ?
#
loop_
_entity_poly.entity_id
_entity_poly.type
_entity_poly.pdbx_seq_one_letter_code
_entity_poly.pdbx_strand_id
1 'polypeptide(L)'
;MRARWLTVGLCLGLCLTGCTAEGAKKPPVSLESAMQHVYSYSLNEIEPEHVEEVTQWLADAQAEGAEGQFFIKNFQDDTSEYAYTYGYAGGYADYEVSFIYTPKDPVSTGKIHIAGTRKDSLAHHFVQIKTVNDLSIMYIVADERLEELLGF
;
A
#
# COMPACT_ATOMS: atom_id res chain seq x y z
N MET A 1 2.56 77.28 -37.72
CA MET A 1 2.85 76.92 -36.31
C MET A 1 2.31 75.53 -36.02
N ARG A 2 3.22 74.66 -35.59
CA ARG A 2 3.03 73.50 -34.68
C ARG A 2 2.08 72.38 -35.10
N ALA A 3 2.73 71.31 -35.58
CA ALA A 3 2.29 69.93 -35.51
C ALA A 3 1.83 69.51 -34.10
N ARG A 4 0.74 68.74 -34.05
CA ARG A 4 0.24 67.98 -32.89
C ARG A 4 -0.61 66.83 -33.45
N TRP A 5 0.01 65.66 -33.65
CA TRP A 5 -0.02 64.51 -32.71
C TRP A 5 -1.41 63.88 -32.60
N LEU A 6 -1.58 62.65 -33.09
CA LEU A 6 -1.77 61.44 -32.27
C LEU A 6 -2.27 60.28 -33.14
N THR A 7 -1.30 59.47 -33.55
CA THR A 7 -1.29 58.01 -33.41
C THR A 7 -2.60 57.27 -33.70
N VAL A 8 -2.71 56.81 -34.95
CA VAL A 8 -3.41 55.58 -35.33
C VAL A 8 -2.89 54.47 -34.43
N GLY A 9 -3.70 53.98 -33.50
CA GLY A 9 -3.26 52.98 -32.56
C GLY A 9 -4.35 52.48 -31.64
N LEU A 10 -5.39 51.83 -32.19
CA LEU A 10 -6.23 50.94 -31.39
C LEU A 10 -7.17 50.07 -32.25
N CYS A 11 -6.68 49.18 -33.11
CA CYS A 11 -7.57 48.16 -33.71
C CYS A 11 -6.90 46.89 -34.26
N LEU A 12 -5.62 46.63 -33.99
CA LEU A 12 -4.95 45.43 -34.50
C LEU A 12 -4.13 44.74 -33.39
N GLY A 13 -4.84 44.19 -32.41
CA GLY A 13 -4.26 43.41 -31.31
C GLY A 13 -5.27 42.50 -30.63
N LEU A 14 -6.41 42.25 -31.28
CA LEU A 14 -7.38 41.23 -30.90
C LEU A 14 -7.13 40.03 -31.81
N CYS A 15 -7.13 38.83 -31.22
CA CYS A 15 -7.14 37.51 -31.87
C CYS A 15 -5.83 36.70 -31.86
N LEU A 16 -5.04 36.63 -30.78
CA LEU A 16 -4.10 35.51 -30.58
C LEU A 16 -3.81 35.16 -29.09
N THR A 17 -4.84 34.96 -28.25
CA THR A 17 -4.65 34.19 -27.00
C THR A 17 -5.82 33.23 -26.78
N GLY A 18 -5.62 31.97 -27.18
CA GLY A 18 -6.29 30.72 -26.78
C GLY A 18 -7.80 30.78 -26.59
N CYS A 19 -8.63 30.29 -27.52
CA CYS A 19 -8.82 28.86 -27.77
C CYS A 19 -8.51 27.98 -26.54
N THR A 20 -9.61 27.61 -25.86
CA THR A 20 -9.83 26.28 -25.30
C THR A 20 -9.09 25.96 -24.00
N ALA A 21 -9.58 26.50 -22.89
CA ALA A 21 -9.60 25.72 -21.64
C ALA A 21 -10.69 24.65 -21.78
N GLU A 22 -10.41 23.63 -22.59
CA GLU A 22 -11.06 22.32 -22.42
C GLU A 22 -10.80 21.96 -20.97
N GLY A 23 -11.87 21.82 -20.19
CA GLY A 23 -11.80 21.54 -18.77
C GLY A 23 -10.73 20.49 -18.54
N ALA A 24 -9.66 20.88 -17.84
CA ALA A 24 -8.54 20.03 -17.54
C ALA A 24 -9.12 18.72 -17.02
N LYS A 25 -9.13 17.68 -17.87
CA LYS A 25 -9.53 16.35 -17.45
C LYS A 25 -8.58 16.05 -16.31
N LYS A 26 -9.12 15.97 -15.08
CA LYS A 26 -8.34 15.48 -13.94
C LYS A 26 -7.60 14.25 -14.45
N PRO A 27 -6.26 14.18 -14.29
CA PRO A 27 -5.53 13.01 -14.72
C PRO A 27 -6.24 11.79 -14.13
N PRO A 28 -6.44 10.71 -14.92
CA PRO A 28 -7.09 9.52 -14.40
C PRO A 28 -6.34 9.12 -13.12
N VAL A 29 -7.07 9.04 -12.00
CA VAL A 29 -6.51 8.55 -10.75
C VAL A 29 -6.01 7.14 -11.03
N SER A 30 -4.71 6.91 -10.89
CA SER A 30 -4.15 5.57 -11.07
C SER A 30 -4.75 4.66 -9.99
N LEU A 31 -4.98 3.39 -10.35
CA LEU A 31 -5.44 2.40 -9.37
C LEU A 31 -4.51 2.36 -8.15
N GLU A 32 -3.20 2.45 -8.38
CA GLU A 32 -2.20 2.54 -7.32
C GLU A 32 -2.45 3.71 -6.36
N SER A 33 -2.70 4.92 -6.88
CA SER A 33 -3.00 6.10 -6.04
C SER A 33 -4.31 5.95 -5.27
N ALA A 34 -5.32 5.30 -5.86
CA ALA A 34 -6.55 4.96 -5.15
C ALA A 34 -6.30 3.92 -4.04
N MET A 35 -5.43 2.95 -4.29
CA MET A 35 -5.16 1.84 -3.38
C MET A 35 -4.19 2.18 -2.25
N GLN A 36 -3.31 3.17 -2.41
CA GLN A 36 -2.42 3.67 -1.34
C GLN A 36 -3.17 4.15 -0.10
N HIS A 37 -4.44 4.54 -0.26
CA HIS A 37 -5.31 4.94 0.85
C HIS A 37 -6.03 3.75 1.50
N VAL A 38 -6.01 2.58 0.87
CA VAL A 38 -6.67 1.36 1.36
C VAL A 38 -5.69 0.49 2.13
N TYR A 39 -4.48 0.34 1.60
CA TYR A 39 -3.40 -0.37 2.28
C TYR A 39 -2.02 0.16 1.91
N SER A 40 -1.08 -0.04 2.82
CA SER A 40 0.36 0.14 2.59
C SER A 40 1.15 -0.95 3.31
N TYR A 41 2.41 -1.12 2.95
CA TYR A 41 3.30 -2.04 3.66
C TYR A 41 4.71 -1.46 3.75
N SER A 42 5.43 -1.87 4.79
CA SER A 42 6.81 -1.48 5.02
C SER A 42 7.59 -2.63 5.66
N LEU A 43 8.90 -2.65 5.43
CA LEU A 43 9.78 -3.70 5.95
C LEU A 43 10.44 -3.22 7.23
N ASN A 44 10.36 -4.04 8.27
CA ASN A 44 11.02 -3.80 9.57
C ASN A 44 10.58 -2.53 10.31
N GLU A 45 9.44 -1.95 9.96
CA GLU A 45 8.87 -0.80 10.67
C GLU A 45 7.85 -1.28 11.70
N ILE A 46 7.79 -0.58 12.83
CA ILE A 46 6.84 -0.82 13.91
C ILE A 46 6.23 0.52 14.28
N GLU A 47 4.91 0.56 14.40
CA GLU A 47 4.27 1.77 14.94
C GLU A 47 4.72 2.00 16.39
N PRO A 48 4.95 3.26 16.81
CA PRO A 48 5.43 3.57 18.15
C PRO A 48 4.61 2.93 19.28
N GLU A 49 3.28 2.87 19.13
CA GLU A 49 2.35 2.26 20.07
C GLU A 49 2.43 0.73 20.14
N HIS A 50 2.99 0.08 19.12
CA HIS A 50 3.07 -1.38 19.02
C HIS A 50 4.45 -1.94 19.38
N VAL A 51 5.46 -1.09 19.65
CA VAL A 51 6.87 -1.48 19.81
C VAL A 51 7.06 -2.61 20.82
N GLU A 52 6.50 -2.49 22.02
CA GLU A 52 6.70 -3.48 23.08
C GLU A 52 6.15 -4.87 22.67
N GLU A 53 4.89 -4.91 22.25
CA GLU A 53 4.22 -6.15 21.88
C GLU A 53 4.80 -6.80 20.63
N VAL A 54 5.13 -6.01 19.60
CA VAL A 54 5.68 -6.54 18.34
C VAL A 54 7.10 -7.03 18.55
N THR A 55 7.91 -6.34 19.36
CA THR A 55 9.27 -6.81 19.65
C THR A 55 9.25 -8.14 20.40
N GLN A 56 8.37 -8.28 21.39
CA GLN A 56 8.22 -9.54 22.13
C GLN A 56 7.71 -10.66 21.22
N TRP A 57 6.64 -10.40 20.47
CA TRP A 57 6.09 -11.35 19.51
C TRP A 57 7.12 -11.81 18.48
N LEU A 58 7.92 -10.88 17.95
CA LEU A 58 8.94 -11.18 16.95
C LEU A 58 10.07 -12.04 17.55
N ALA A 59 10.47 -11.76 18.78
CA ALA A 59 11.47 -12.57 19.48
C ALA A 59 10.99 -14.02 19.68
N ASP A 60 9.73 -14.20 20.08
CA ASP A 60 9.11 -15.51 20.26
C ASP A 60 9.01 -16.25 18.92
N ALA A 61 8.54 -15.57 17.87
CA ALA A 61 8.44 -16.12 16.52
C ALA A 61 9.80 -16.56 15.95
N GLN A 62 10.88 -15.83 16.25
CA GLN A 62 12.25 -16.17 15.84
C GLN A 62 12.82 -17.36 16.63
N ALA A 63 12.48 -17.47 17.92
CA ALA A 63 12.96 -18.57 18.77
C ALA A 63 12.27 -19.90 18.45
N GLU A 64 10.99 -19.85 18.09
CA GLU A 64 10.16 -21.04 17.85
C GLU A 64 10.03 -21.40 16.36
N GLY A 65 10.27 -20.44 15.46
CA GLY A 65 10.00 -20.57 14.03
C GLY A 65 10.96 -21.49 13.29
N ALA A 66 10.42 -22.54 12.68
CA ALA A 66 11.12 -23.27 11.64
C ALA A 66 11.16 -22.46 10.32
N GLU A 67 12.13 -22.77 9.44
CA GLU A 67 12.15 -22.22 8.08
C GLU A 67 10.80 -22.47 7.38
N GLY A 68 10.27 -21.44 6.72
CA GLY A 68 8.96 -21.49 6.07
C GLY A 68 7.75 -21.32 6.99
N GLN A 69 7.94 -21.31 8.31
CA GLN A 69 6.84 -21.07 9.23
C GLN A 69 6.48 -19.59 9.29
N PHE A 70 5.19 -19.29 9.11
CA PHE A 70 4.64 -17.96 9.20
C PHE A 70 4.00 -17.67 10.54
N PHE A 71 4.23 -16.46 11.01
CA PHE A 71 3.65 -15.89 12.21
C PHE A 71 2.97 -14.58 11.83
N ILE A 72 1.77 -14.36 12.37
CA ILE A 72 1.01 -13.13 12.16
C ILE A 72 0.61 -12.56 13.53
N LYS A 73 0.76 -11.25 13.68
CA LYS A 73 0.23 -10.48 14.80
C LYS A 73 -0.62 -9.33 14.26
N ASN A 74 -1.86 -9.25 14.75
CA ASN A 74 -2.82 -8.24 14.32
C ASN A 74 -3.10 -7.27 15.46
N PHE A 75 -3.25 -6.00 15.11
CA PHE A 75 -3.73 -4.92 15.96
C PHE A 75 -4.91 -4.26 15.26
N GLN A 76 -6.08 -4.40 15.86
CA GLN A 76 -7.32 -3.82 15.37
C GLN A 76 -8.09 -3.25 16.57
N ASP A 77 -8.42 -1.97 16.49
CA ASP A 77 -9.23 -1.25 17.48
C ASP A 77 -10.39 -0.63 16.73
N ASP A 78 -11.64 -0.90 17.13
CA ASP A 78 -12.86 -0.40 16.50
C ASP A 78 -12.93 1.14 16.38
N THR A 79 -12.10 1.86 17.16
CA THR A 79 -12.02 3.34 17.16
C THR A 79 -10.88 3.90 16.31
N SER A 80 -9.90 3.08 15.93
CA SER A 80 -8.76 3.50 15.10
C SER A 80 -9.17 3.62 13.63
N GLU A 81 -8.59 4.59 12.93
CA GLU A 81 -8.74 4.70 11.46
C GLU A 81 -8.07 3.52 10.74
N TYR A 82 -7.01 2.96 11.34
CA TYR A 82 -6.18 1.94 10.72
C TYR A 82 -6.09 0.67 11.57
N ALA A 83 -6.04 -0.46 10.88
CA ALA A 83 -5.65 -1.74 11.42
C ALA A 83 -4.23 -2.09 10.93
N TYR A 84 -3.45 -2.73 11.79
CA TYR A 84 -2.06 -3.10 11.51
C TYR A 84 -1.88 -4.60 11.63
N THR A 85 -1.16 -5.17 10.68
CA THR A 85 -0.77 -6.58 10.67
C THR A 85 0.72 -6.69 10.48
N TYR A 86 1.36 -7.48 11.33
CA TYR A 86 2.77 -7.81 11.23
C TYR A 86 2.91 -9.27 10.81
N GLY A 87 3.69 -9.53 9.76
CA GLY A 87 3.98 -10.85 9.25
C GLY A 87 5.47 -11.17 9.33
N TYR A 88 5.79 -12.34 9.86
CA TYR A 88 7.15 -12.89 9.90
C TYR A 88 7.17 -14.30 9.32
N ALA A 89 8.14 -14.60 8.46
CA ALA A 89 8.39 -15.91 7.93
C ALA A 89 9.85 -16.32 8.19
N GLY A 90 10.05 -17.42 8.91
CA GLY A 90 11.38 -17.93 9.21
C GLY A 90 12.19 -18.19 7.94
N GLY A 91 13.38 -17.60 7.84
CA GLY A 91 14.30 -17.80 6.71
C GLY A 91 14.03 -16.95 5.48
N TYR A 92 13.22 -15.89 5.57
CA TYR A 92 13.00 -14.94 4.48
C TYR A 92 13.46 -13.51 4.82
N ALA A 93 14.11 -12.87 3.84
CA ALA A 93 14.61 -11.51 3.90
C ALA A 93 13.72 -10.49 3.18
N ASP A 94 12.69 -10.92 2.47
CA ASP A 94 11.83 -10.05 1.68
C ASP A 94 10.45 -10.66 1.50
N TYR A 95 9.47 -9.80 1.20
CA TYR A 95 8.06 -10.17 1.13
C TYR A 95 7.38 -9.57 -0.10
N GLU A 96 6.52 -10.37 -0.73
CA GLU A 96 5.49 -9.88 -1.63
C GLU A 96 4.19 -9.70 -0.86
N VAL A 97 3.57 -8.53 -1.01
CA VAL A 97 2.25 -8.21 -0.45
C VAL A 97 1.30 -7.84 -1.59
N SER A 98 0.28 -8.67 -1.77
CA SER A 98 -0.70 -8.55 -2.85
C SER A 98 -2.10 -8.32 -2.28
N PHE A 99 -2.77 -7.22 -2.68
CA PHE A 99 -4.16 -6.98 -2.32
C PHE A 99 -5.11 -7.47 -3.41
N ILE A 100 -5.99 -8.39 -3.03
CA ILE A 100 -6.94 -9.07 -3.91
C ILE A 100 -8.34 -8.56 -3.58
N TYR A 101 -9.01 -7.96 -4.55
CA TYR A 101 -10.39 -7.51 -4.41
C TYR A 101 -11.22 -7.88 -5.64
N THR A 102 -12.52 -8.13 -5.43
CA THR A 102 -13.46 -8.41 -6.52
C THR A 102 -14.41 -7.22 -6.68
N PRO A 103 -14.22 -6.33 -7.67
CA PRO A 103 -15.03 -5.11 -7.80
C PRO A 103 -16.52 -5.35 -8.05
N LYS A 104 -16.90 -6.55 -8.50
CA LYS A 104 -18.28 -6.95 -8.78
C LYS A 104 -18.99 -7.58 -7.58
N ASP A 105 -18.25 -7.82 -6.49
CA ASP A 105 -18.78 -8.42 -5.28
C ASP A 105 -18.91 -7.33 -4.20
N PRO A 106 -20.13 -6.87 -3.90
CA PRO A 106 -20.34 -5.81 -2.91
C PRO A 106 -20.06 -6.26 -1.47
N VAL A 107 -19.87 -7.57 -1.23
CA VAL A 107 -19.46 -8.10 0.08
C VAL A 107 -17.99 -8.50 0.12
N SER A 108 -17.23 -8.28 -0.96
CA SER A 108 -15.78 -8.52 -0.97
C SER A 108 -15.08 -7.50 -0.08
N THR A 109 -14.63 -7.93 1.08
CA THR A 109 -13.94 -7.10 2.07
C THR A 109 -12.43 -6.95 1.82
N GLY A 110 -11.94 -7.47 0.70
CA GLY A 110 -10.51 -7.46 0.33
C GLY A 110 -9.74 -8.58 1.02
N LYS A 111 -8.70 -9.09 0.36
CA LYS A 111 -7.78 -10.07 0.92
C LYS A 111 -6.35 -9.62 0.71
N ILE A 112 -5.50 -9.78 1.70
CA ILE A 112 -4.07 -9.54 1.58
C ILE A 112 -3.36 -10.88 1.54
N HIS A 113 -2.61 -11.09 0.47
CA HIS A 113 -1.72 -12.22 0.31
C HIS A 113 -0.30 -11.83 0.69
N ILE A 114 0.34 -12.62 1.54
CA ILE A 114 1.73 -12.42 2.00
C ILE A 114 2.55 -13.65 1.59
N ALA A 115 3.66 -13.42 0.89
CA ALA A 115 4.61 -14.46 0.52
C ALA A 115 6.04 -14.01 0.83
N GLY A 116 6.86 -14.88 1.41
CA GLY A 116 8.30 -14.66 1.49
C GLY A 116 8.95 -14.91 0.12
N THR A 117 9.78 -13.99 -0.37
CA THR A 117 10.30 -14.06 -1.75
C THR A 117 11.81 -14.23 -1.87
N ARG A 118 12.56 -13.86 -0.82
CA ARG A 118 14.02 -14.01 -0.80
C ARG A 118 14.43 -14.84 0.40
N LYS A 119 14.85 -16.09 0.17
CA LYS A 119 15.37 -16.96 1.23
C LYS A 119 16.73 -16.48 1.72
N ASP A 120 16.83 -16.32 3.04
CA ASP A 120 18.05 -16.02 3.77
C ASP A 120 17.84 -16.48 5.22
N SER A 121 18.50 -17.58 5.59
CA SER A 121 18.36 -18.20 6.91
C SER A 121 18.88 -17.35 8.06
N LEU A 122 19.63 -16.28 7.76
CA LEU A 122 20.15 -15.34 8.75
C LEU A 122 19.34 -14.05 8.81
N ALA A 123 18.41 -13.85 7.87
CA ALA A 123 17.55 -12.68 7.88
C ALA A 123 16.39 -12.86 8.85
N HIS A 124 16.14 -11.79 9.60
CA HIS A 124 15.07 -11.70 10.58
C HIS A 124 14.10 -10.57 10.22
N HIS A 125 13.85 -10.41 8.92
CA HIS A 125 12.98 -9.35 8.44
C HIS A 125 11.51 -9.70 8.63
N PHE A 126 10.70 -8.70 8.90
CA PHE A 126 9.25 -8.82 8.98
C PHE A 126 8.60 -7.70 8.16
N VAL A 127 7.35 -7.91 7.78
CA VAL A 127 6.54 -6.94 7.04
C VAL A 127 5.46 -6.38 7.94
N GLN A 128 5.33 -5.05 7.97
CA GLN A 128 4.17 -4.35 8.49
C GLN A 128 3.21 -4.10 7.33
N ILE A 129 1.93 -4.34 7.56
CA ILE A 129 0.84 -4.04 6.63
C ILE A 129 -0.15 -3.17 7.38
N LYS A 130 -0.38 -1.97 6.84
CA LYS A 130 -1.35 -1.00 7.34
C LYS A 130 -2.57 -1.00 6.42
N THR A 131 -3.76 -1.04 7.00
CA THR A 131 -5.03 -1.07 6.26
C THR A 131 -6.06 -0.15 6.88
N VAL A 132 -7.02 0.32 6.11
CA VAL A 132 -8.18 1.03 6.67
C VAL A 132 -9.05 0.07 7.45
N ASN A 133 -9.42 0.47 8.66
CA ASN A 133 -10.09 -0.39 9.64
C ASN A 133 -11.58 -0.66 9.32
N ASP A 134 -12.20 0.15 8.46
CA ASP A 134 -13.58 -0.04 8.02
C ASP A 134 -13.78 -1.19 7.02
N LEU A 135 -12.69 -1.88 6.64
CA LEU A 135 -12.68 -3.05 5.77
C LEU A 135 -12.35 -4.33 6.56
N SER A 136 -13.16 -5.37 6.37
CA SER A 136 -12.86 -6.70 6.96
C SER A 136 -11.83 -7.46 6.12
N ILE A 137 -10.57 -7.07 6.16
CA ILE A 137 -9.54 -7.67 5.31
C ILE A 137 -9.13 -9.06 5.84
N MET A 138 -9.19 -10.06 4.96
CA MET A 138 -8.66 -11.40 5.26
C MET A 138 -7.19 -11.50 4.88
N TYR A 139 -6.39 -12.23 5.65
CA TYR A 139 -4.99 -12.51 5.32
C TYR A 139 -4.84 -13.94 4.81
N ILE A 140 -4.16 -14.10 3.66
CA ILE A 140 -3.77 -15.37 3.06
C ILE A 140 -2.25 -15.40 3.06
N VAL A 141 -1.68 -16.52 3.48
CA VAL A 141 -0.23 -16.70 3.53
C VAL A 141 0.16 -17.83 2.61
N ALA A 142 1.16 -17.61 1.76
CA ALA A 142 1.77 -18.65 0.96
C ALA A 142 2.91 -19.32 1.73
N ASP A 143 2.74 -20.61 2.01
CA ASP A 143 3.78 -21.47 2.56
C ASP A 143 4.09 -22.53 1.49
N GLU A 144 5.31 -22.56 0.96
CA GLU A 144 5.73 -23.53 -0.07
C GLU A 144 5.53 -24.99 0.40
N ARG A 145 5.54 -25.25 1.72
CA ARG A 145 5.27 -26.58 2.28
C ARG A 145 3.82 -27.01 2.07
N LEU A 146 2.88 -26.08 1.98
CA LEU A 146 1.49 -26.38 1.63
C LEU A 146 1.36 -26.88 0.19
N GLU A 147 2.19 -26.38 -0.74
CA GLU A 147 2.18 -26.88 -2.12
C GLU A 147 2.68 -28.33 -2.18
N GLU A 148 3.78 -28.64 -1.49
CA GLU A 148 4.30 -30.01 -1.37
C GLU A 148 3.31 -30.97 -0.67
N LEU A 149 2.63 -30.50 0.39
CA LEU A 149 1.63 -31.30 1.12
C LEU A 149 0.33 -31.51 0.34
N LEU A 150 -0.07 -30.55 -0.49
CA LEU A 150 -1.30 -30.60 -1.27
C LEU A 150 -1.10 -31.15 -2.69
N GLY A 151 0.14 -31.40 -3.10
CA GLY A 151 0.49 -32.08 -4.36
C GLY A 151 0.23 -31.23 -5.60
N PHE A 152 0.42 -29.92 -5.49
CA PHE A 152 0.43 -29.01 -6.64
C PHE A 152 1.79 -29.00 -7.34
#